data_AF-A0A951BVR2-F1
#
_entry.id   AF-A0A951BVR2-F1
#
_cell.length_a   1.000
_cell.length_b   1.000
_cell.length_c   1.000
_cell.angle_alpha   90.00
_cell.angle_beta   90.00
_cell.angle_gamma   90.00
#
_symmetry.space_group_name_H-M   'P 1'
#
loop_
_entity.id
_entity.type
_entity.pdbx_description
1 polymer ?
#
loop_
_entity_poly.entity_id
_entity_poly.type
_entity_poly.pdbx_seq_one_letter_code
_entity_poly.pdbx_strand_id
1 'polypeptide(L)'
;MSETGIDLHPGDVALQKLDDALAHQPEKGMHDFAVAVESLCVLRDALIRRRRAGDTDALQHCLDRLNGVISVVVGSEYPLPSVRWDRVAKARGVLAELVADFKQHT
;
A
#
# COMPACT_ATOMS: atom_id res chain seq x y z
N MET A 1 14.58 -5.62 29.51
CA MET A 1 13.97 -6.68 28.69
C MET A 1 13.86 -6.13 27.29
N SER A 2 14.63 -6.68 26.36
CA SER A 2 14.75 -6.19 24.99
C SER A 2 13.61 -6.77 24.16
N GLU A 3 12.59 -5.97 23.86
CA GLU A 3 11.65 -6.27 22.78
C GLU A 3 12.31 -5.85 21.46
N THR A 4 13.01 -6.79 20.83
CA THR A 4 13.37 -6.68 19.42
C THR A 4 12.12 -7.02 18.61
N GLY A 5 11.14 -6.11 18.63
CA GLY A 5 10.07 -6.12 17.65
C GLY A 5 10.71 -5.88 16.29
N ILE A 6 10.60 -6.82 15.36
CA ILE A 6 10.98 -6.56 13.97
C ILE A 6 10.07 -5.42 13.52
N ASP A 7 10.58 -4.21 13.45
CA ASP A 7 9.89 -3.09 12.80
C ASP A 7 9.74 -3.47 11.33
N LEU A 8 8.62 -4.11 11.00
CA LEU A 8 8.31 -4.50 9.64
C LEU A 8 8.22 -3.22 8.81
N HIS A 9 8.99 -3.16 7.73
CA HIS A 9 8.97 -2.03 6.82
C HIS A 9 7.52 -1.80 6.33
N PRO A 10 6.99 -0.56 6.40
CA PRO A 10 5.58 -0.30 6.11
C PRO A 10 5.14 -0.74 4.70
N GLY A 11 6.09 -0.79 3.76
CA GLY A 11 5.86 -1.34 2.43
C GLY A 11 5.59 -2.84 2.42
N ASP A 12 6.28 -3.61 3.25
CA ASP A 12 6.06 -5.07 3.35
C ASP A 12 4.72 -5.38 4.01
N VAL A 13 4.35 -4.59 5.02
CA VAL A 13 3.03 -4.69 5.67
C VAL A 13 1.92 -4.39 4.66
N ALA A 14 2.05 -3.30 3.89
CA ALA A 14 1.06 -2.94 2.87
C ALA A 14 0.93 -4.02 1.78
N LEU A 15 2.04 -4.61 1.33
CA LEU A 15 2.01 -5.73 0.39
C LEU A 15 1.32 -6.96 0.98
N GLN A 16 1.67 -7.35 2.20
CA GLN A 16 1.06 -8.50 2.85
C GLN A 16 -0.45 -8.35 2.99
N LYS A 17 -0.92 -7.18 3.44
CA LYS A 17 -2.36 -6.94 3.60
C LYS A 17 -3.12 -6.92 2.28
N LEU A 18 -2.48 -6.43 1.22
CA LEU A 18 -3.08 -6.47 -0.11
C LEU A 18 -3.09 -7.89 -0.69
N ASP A 19 -2.06 -8.69 -0.42
CA ASP A 19 -2.01 -10.10 -0.78
C ASP A 19 -3.06 -10.92 -0.04
N ASP A 20 -3.25 -10.68 1.26
CA ASP A 20 -4.31 -11.28 2.06
C ASP A 20 -5.69 -10.95 1.47
N ALA A 21 -5.94 -9.68 1.15
CA ALA A 21 -7.21 -9.26 0.53
C ALA A 21 -7.43 -9.92 -0.85
N LEU A 22 -6.38 -10.06 -1.67
CA LEU A 22 -6.46 -10.71 -2.98
C LEU A 22 -6.69 -12.23 -2.89
N ALA A 23 -6.17 -12.88 -1.85
CA ALA A 23 -6.35 -14.31 -1.63
C ALA A 23 -7.78 -14.64 -1.16
N HIS A 24 -8.32 -13.82 -0.26
CA HIS A 24 -9.64 -14.06 0.33
C HIS A 24 -10.78 -13.46 -0.50
N GLN A 25 -10.49 -12.43 -1.30
CA GLN A 25 -11.48 -11.67 -2.09
C GLN A 25 -12.76 -11.37 -1.31
N PRO A 26 -12.64 -10.73 -0.14
CA PRO A 26 -13.77 -10.53 0.75
C PRO A 26 -14.91 -9.74 0.08
N GLU A 27 -16.12 -9.92 0.59
CA GLU A 27 -17.25 -9.10 0.16
C GLU A 27 -16.98 -7.62 0.46
N LYS A 28 -17.59 -6.74 -0.33
CA LYS A 28 -17.42 -5.30 -0.21
C LYS A 28 -17.74 -4.83 1.21
N GLY A 29 -16.87 -3.99 1.78
CA GLY A 29 -17.04 -3.42 3.11
C GLY A 29 -16.65 -4.35 4.26
N MET A 30 -16.12 -5.53 3.98
CA MET A 30 -15.50 -6.38 5.01
C MET A 30 -14.16 -5.80 5.48
N HIS A 31 -13.83 -6.14 6.73
CA HIS A 31 -12.68 -5.61 7.45
C HIS A 31 -11.34 -5.79 6.71
N ASP A 32 -11.13 -6.93 6.05
CA ASP A 32 -9.84 -7.26 5.42
C ASP A 32 -9.47 -6.30 4.29
N PHE A 33 -10.45 -5.83 3.52
CA PHE A 33 -10.19 -4.82 2.47
C PHE A 33 -9.87 -3.45 3.08
N ALA A 34 -10.58 -3.06 4.15
CA ALA A 34 -10.29 -1.83 4.88
C ALA A 34 -8.88 -1.83 5.47
N VAL A 35 -8.44 -2.95 6.06
CA VAL A 35 -7.09 -3.11 6.61
C VAL A 35 -6.01 -2.97 5.53
N ALA A 36 -6.26 -3.46 4.32
CA ALA A 36 -5.35 -3.26 3.18
C ALA A 36 -5.23 -1.78 2.80
N VAL A 37 -6.37 -1.07 2.71
CA VAL A 37 -6.40 0.38 2.42
C VAL A 37 -5.70 1.20 3.51
N GLU A 38 -5.93 0.86 4.78
CA GLU A 38 -5.27 1.51 5.92
C GLU A 38 -3.75 1.32 5.86
N SER A 39 -3.28 0.11 5.54
CA SER A 39 -1.84 -0.18 5.44
C SER A 39 -1.17 0.61 4.31
N LEU A 40 -1.86 0.83 3.18
CA LEU A 40 -1.38 1.72 2.12
C LEU A 40 -1.28 3.18 2.59
N CYS A 41 -2.22 3.64 3.41
CA CYS A 41 -2.18 4.98 3.98
C CYS A 41 -1.00 5.13 4.96
N VAL A 42 -0.70 4.11 5.77
CA VAL A 42 0.48 4.10 6.66
C VAL A 42 1.78 4.21 5.86
N LEU A 43 1.90 3.48 4.74
CA LEU A 43 3.05 3.62 3.84
C LEU A 43 3.16 5.03 3.26
N ARG A 44 2.04 5.62 2.82
CA ARG A 44 2.01 7.01 2.32
C ARG A 44 2.51 7.99 3.37
N ASP A 45 2.05 7.84 4.61
CA ASP A 45 2.45 8.71 5.71
C ASP A 45 3.93 8.55 6.06
N ALA A 46 4.50 7.35 5.93
CA ALA A 46 5.94 7.12 6.05
C ALA A 46 6.74 7.83 4.94
N LEU A 47 6.30 7.72 3.69
CA LEU A 47 6.92 8.41 2.55
C LEU A 47 6.83 9.94 2.69
N ILE A 48 5.69 10.49 3.13
CA ILE A 48 5.52 11.92 3.40
C ILE A 48 6.48 12.39 4.49
N ARG A 49 6.59 11.64 5.60
CA ARG A 49 7.52 11.99 6.69
C ARG A 49 8.96 12.02 6.19
N ARG A 50 9.37 11.03 5.39
CA ARG A 50 10.73 10.97 4.83
C ARG A 50 10.98 12.09 3.82
N ARG A 51 10.00 12.41 2.96
CA ARG A 51 10.10 13.56 2.03
C ARG A 51 10.31 14.87 2.77
N ARG A 52 9.58 15.07 3.86
CA ARG A 52 9.72 16.26 4.73
C ARG A 52 11.07 16.33 5.45
N ALA A 53 11.77 15.20 5.60
CA ALA A 53 13.05 15.12 6.28
C ALA A 53 14.27 15.43 5.38
N GLY A 54 14.08 15.65 4.07
CA GLY A 54 15.13 16.21 3.20
C GLY A 54 15.41 15.49 1.89
N ASP A 55 14.55 14.58 1.44
CA ASP A 55 14.74 13.79 0.22
C ASP A 55 13.56 14.01 -0.74
N THR A 56 13.78 14.61 -1.91
CA THR A 56 12.69 15.30 -2.63
C THR A 56 12.13 14.54 -3.82
N ASP A 57 12.96 14.18 -4.80
CA ASP A 57 12.44 13.83 -6.13
C ASP A 57 12.10 12.34 -6.25
N ALA A 58 12.97 11.46 -5.75
CA ALA A 58 12.72 10.02 -5.72
C ALA A 58 11.51 9.67 -4.83
N LEU A 59 11.41 10.32 -3.66
CA LEU A 59 10.27 10.14 -2.76
C LEU A 59 8.99 10.76 -3.30
N GLN A 60 9.06 11.88 -4.03
CA GLN A 60 7.90 12.42 -4.75
C GLN A 60 7.40 11.42 -5.80
N HIS A 61 8.31 10.83 -6.58
CA HIS A 61 7.96 9.81 -7.56
C HIS A 61 7.29 8.58 -6.90
N CYS A 62 7.82 8.12 -5.77
CA CYS A 62 7.19 7.05 -4.98
C CYS A 62 5.79 7.45 -4.48
N LEU A 63 5.60 8.67 -3.98
CA LEU A 63 4.30 9.16 -3.53
C LEU A 63 3.27 9.23 -4.66
N ASP A 64 3.66 9.68 -5.84
CA ASP A 64 2.77 9.78 -6.99
C ASP A 64 2.31 8.39 -7.45
N ARG A 65 3.22 7.42 -7.50
CA ARG A 65 2.89 6.01 -7.80
C ARG A 65 1.98 5.42 -6.73
N LEU A 66 2.27 5.64 -5.44
CA LEU A 66 1.43 5.14 -4.34
C LEU A 66 0.02 5.74 -4.35
N ASN A 67 -0.12 7.03 -4.66
CA ASN A 67 -1.42 7.68 -4.80
C ASN A 67 -2.25 7.05 -5.93
N GLY A 68 -1.59 6.67 -7.03
CA GLY A 68 -2.22 5.89 -8.10
C GLY A 68 -2.70 4.52 -7.63
N VAL A 69 -1.87 3.79 -6.89
CA VAL A 69 -2.23 2.48 -6.29
C VAL A 69 -3.44 2.63 -5.37
N ILE A 70 -3.41 3.58 -4.42
CA ILE A 70 -4.52 3.82 -3.48
C ILE A 70 -5.80 4.16 -4.24
N SER A 71 -5.70 5.03 -5.26
CA SER A 71 -6.86 5.42 -6.06
C SER A 71 -7.48 4.24 -6.80
N VAL A 72 -6.67 3.33 -7.34
CA VAL A 72 -7.16 2.11 -8.01
C VAL A 72 -7.77 1.15 -7.00
N VAL A 73 -7.13 0.92 -5.85
CA VAL A 73 -7.64 0.02 -4.81
C VAL A 73 -8.97 0.54 -4.28
N VAL A 74 -9.03 1.76 -3.77
CA VAL A 74 -10.27 2.36 -3.24
C VAL A 74 -11.35 2.47 -4.33
N GLY A 75 -10.97 2.88 -5.53
CA GLY A 75 -11.89 2.97 -6.68
C GLY A 75 -12.40 1.61 -7.17
N SER A 76 -11.78 0.50 -6.76
CA SER A 76 -12.26 -0.85 -7.12
C SER A 76 -13.51 -1.25 -6.36
N GLU A 77 -13.85 -0.56 -5.26
CA GLU A 77 -15.10 -0.77 -4.51
C GLU A 77 -16.21 0.24 -4.88
N TYR A 78 -15.89 1.35 -5.52
CA TYR A 78 -16.81 2.47 -5.74
C TYR A 78 -17.19 2.66 -7.22
N PRO A 79 -18.48 2.88 -7.57
CA PRO A 79 -19.73 2.49 -6.92
C PRO A 79 -20.24 1.18 -7.54
N LEU A 80 -19.43 0.13 -7.52
CA LEU A 80 -19.75 -1.15 -8.16
C LEU A 80 -20.33 -2.15 -7.15
N PRO A 81 -21.17 -3.11 -7.61
CA PRO A 81 -21.74 -4.16 -6.76
C PRO A 81 -20.70 -5.16 -6.25
N SER A 82 -19.53 -5.23 -6.88
CA SER A 82 -18.42 -6.10 -6.48
C SER A 82 -17.07 -5.40 -6.66
N VAL A 83 -16.08 -5.83 -5.87
CA VAL A 83 -14.70 -5.37 -6.00
C VAL A 83 -14.12 -5.81 -7.35
N ARG A 84 -13.43 -4.90 -8.02
CA ARG A 84 -12.67 -5.19 -9.26
C ARG A 84 -11.31 -5.81 -8.94
N TRP A 85 -11.28 -7.06 -8.50
CA TRP A 85 -10.05 -7.76 -8.10
C TRP A 85 -8.98 -7.82 -9.18
N ASP A 86 -9.36 -7.80 -10.46
CA ASP A 86 -8.44 -7.68 -11.60
C ASP A 86 -7.61 -6.39 -11.56
N ARG A 87 -8.20 -5.29 -11.09
CA ARG A 87 -7.53 -4.00 -10.94
C ARG A 87 -6.70 -3.95 -9.67
N VAL A 88 -7.19 -4.55 -8.60
CA VAL A 88 -6.45 -4.67 -7.33
C VAL A 88 -5.17 -5.47 -7.53
N ALA A 89 -5.21 -6.59 -8.26
CA ALA A 89 -4.02 -7.39 -8.58
C ALA A 89 -2.97 -6.61 -9.38
N LYS A 90 -3.40 -5.79 -10.34
CA LYS A 90 -2.49 -4.90 -11.10
C LYS A 90 -1.88 -3.83 -10.21
N ALA A 91 -2.69 -3.21 -9.34
CA ALA A 91 -2.22 -2.22 -8.37
C ALA A 91 -1.20 -2.82 -7.40
N ARG A 92 -1.39 -4.08 -6.97
CA ARG A 92 -0.42 -4.84 -6.18
C ARG A 92 0.91 -5.01 -6.90
N GLY A 93 0.90 -5.28 -8.20
CA GLY A 93 2.13 -5.37 -9.01
C GLY A 93 2.95 -4.07 -8.96
N VAL A 94 2.28 -2.93 -9.18
CA VAL A 94 2.90 -1.59 -9.09
C VAL A 94 3.40 -1.30 -7.66
N LEU A 95 2.64 -1.70 -6.64
CA LEU A 95 3.05 -1.55 -5.24
C LEU A 95 4.34 -2.35 -4.95
N ALA A 96 4.48 -3.55 -5.49
CA ALA A 96 5.66 -4.38 -5.25
C ALA A 96 6.94 -3.74 -5.81
N GLU A 97 6.87 -3.18 -7.02
CA GLU A 97 7.95 -2.40 -7.62
C GLU A 97 8.29 -1.17 -6.76
N LEU A 98 7.26 -0.41 -6.35
CA LEU A 98 7.44 0.77 -5.50
C LEU A 98 8.12 0.44 -4.17
N VAL A 99 7.72 -0.64 -3.51
CA VAL A 99 8.32 -1.05 -2.23
C VAL A 99 9.77 -1.44 -2.41
N ALA A 100 10.13 -2.09 -3.53
CA ALA A 100 11.52 -2.36 -3.86
C ALA A 100 12.33 -1.07 -4.03
N ASP A 101 11.80 -0.09 -4.78
CA ASP A 101 12.45 1.21 -5.00
C ASP A 101 12.61 1.99 -3.68
N PHE A 102 11.57 2.02 -2.84
CA PHE A 102 11.61 2.73 -1.56
C PHE A 102 12.69 2.16 -0.63
N LYS A 103 12.87 0.83 -0.61
CA LYS A 103 13.93 0.17 0.16
C LYS A 103 15.33 0.52 -0.33
N GLN A 104 15.52 0.70 -1.63
CA GLN A 104 16.82 1.06 -2.22
C GLN A 104 17.28 2.48 -1.86
N HIS A 105 16.33 3.36 -1.52
CA HIS A 105 16.59 4.72 -1.06
C HIS A 105 16.55 4.86 0.47
N THR A 106 16.58 3.73 1.21
CA THR A 106 16.50 3.69 2.69
C THR A 106 17.84 3.90 3.37
#